data_AF-A0A9D0HPD3-F1
#
_entry.id   AF-A0A9D0HPD3-F1
#
_cell.length_a   1.000
_cell.length_b   1.000
_cell.length_c   1.000
_cell.angle_alpha   90.00
_cell.angle_beta   90.00
_cell.angle_gamma   90.00
#
_symmetry.space_group_name_H-M   'P 1'
#
loop_
_entity.id
_entity.type
_entity.pdbx_description
1 polymer ?
#
loop_
_entity_poly.entity_id
_entity_poly.type
_entity_poly.pdbx_seq_one_letter_code
_entity_poly.pdbx_strand_id
1 'polypeptide(L)'
;MAIKEENSVVGIEYELTEAGGSDVLDSNKGGQPLEFIIGKGQLIPGLEKQLVGMEAGESADILVKAEEAYGLKDDEAVQQLPKE
;
A
#
# COMPACT_ATOMS: atom_id res chain seq x y z
N MET A 1 -21.14 2.45 3.92
CA MET A 1 -20.58 1.89 5.19
C MET A 1 -19.11 2.27 5.16
N ALA A 2 -18.69 3.15 6.07
CA ALA A 2 -17.31 3.61 6.11
C ALA A 2 -16.39 2.58 6.77
N ILE A 3 -15.16 2.50 6.28
CA ILE A 3 -14.09 1.67 6.86
C ILE A 3 -13.72 2.24 8.24
N LYS A 4 -13.68 1.40 9.28
CA LYS A 4 -13.32 1.81 10.65
C LYS A 4 -11.82 1.62 10.90
N GLU A 5 -11.28 2.40 11.85
CA GLU A 5 -9.87 2.39 12.28
C GLU A 5 -9.35 1.03 12.81
N GLU A 6 -10.22 0.13 13.29
CA GLU A 6 -9.80 -1.18 13.79
C GLU A 6 -10.80 -2.30 13.47
N ASN A 7 -10.27 -3.50 13.22
CA ASN A 7 -11.01 -4.75 13.02
C ASN A 7 -12.03 -4.71 11.87
N SER A 8 -11.75 -3.93 10.82
CA SER A 8 -12.52 -3.93 9.57
C SER A 8 -11.85 -4.82 8.54
N VAL A 9 -12.57 -5.78 8.00
CA VAL A 9 -12.13 -6.58 6.85
C VAL A 9 -12.49 -5.82 5.59
N VAL A 10 -11.50 -5.52 4.75
CA VAL A 10 -11.69 -4.77 3.51
C VAL A 10 -11.00 -5.52 2.38
N GLY A 11 -11.70 -5.66 1.27
CA GLY A 11 -11.12 -6.10 0.00
C GLY A 11 -10.95 -4.90 -0.91
N ILE A 12 -9.72 -4.60 -1.34
CA ILE A 12 -9.48 -3.50 -2.30
C ILE A 12 -8.84 -4.01 -3.57
N GLU A 13 -9.17 -3.34 -4.66
CA GLU A 13 -8.34 -3.35 -5.85
C GLU A 13 -7.39 -2.15 -5.81
N TYR A 14 -6.11 -2.36 -6.09
CA TYR A 14 -5.12 -1.29 -6.11
C TYR A 14 -4.14 -1.42 -7.27
N GLU A 15 -3.54 -0.29 -7.60
CA GLU A 15 -2.43 -0.15 -8.52
C GLU A 15 -1.38 0.73 -7.85
N LEU A 16 -0.22 0.15 -7.59
CA LEU A 16 0.94 0.80 -7.00
C LEU A 16 1.86 1.27 -8.14
N THR A 17 2.04 2.58 -8.25
CA THR A 17 2.96 3.19 -9.20
C THR A 17 4.07 3.94 -8.47
N GLU A 18 5.25 4.00 -9.08
CA GLU A 18 6.36 4.79 -8.54
C GLU A 18 6.02 6.30 -8.61
N ALA A 19 6.37 7.04 -7.55
CA ALA A 19 6.12 8.48 -7.49
C ALA A 19 6.85 9.25 -8.61
N GLY A 20 6.08 9.78 -9.56
CA GLY A 20 6.62 10.52 -10.71
C GLY A 20 7.04 9.64 -11.89
N GLY A 21 6.87 8.31 -11.77
CA GLY A 21 7.03 7.36 -12.85
C GLY A 21 5.68 6.92 -13.44
N SER A 22 5.75 6.19 -14.54
CA SER A 22 4.60 5.49 -15.14
C SER A 22 4.63 3.98 -14.86
N ASP A 23 5.69 3.51 -14.21
CA ASP A 23 5.92 2.11 -13.95
C ASP A 23 5.04 1.62 -12.80
N VAL A 24 4.16 0.69 -13.15
CA VAL A 24 3.35 -0.06 -12.19
C VAL A 24 4.28 -1.04 -11.49
N LEU A 25 4.53 -0.79 -10.21
CA LEU A 25 5.32 -1.66 -9.35
C LEU A 25 4.53 -2.91 -8.97
N ASP A 26 3.25 -2.74 -8.70
CA ASP A 26 2.35 -3.82 -8.27
C ASP A 26 0.90 -3.46 -8.63
N SER A 27 0.08 -4.43 -9.00
CA SER A 27 -1.35 -4.20 -9.21
C SER A 27 -2.14 -5.50 -9.08
N ASN A 28 -3.36 -5.42 -8.53
CA ASN A 28 -4.29 -6.54 -8.52
C ASN A 28 -5.55 -6.26 -9.37
N LYS A 29 -5.58 -5.11 -10.06
CA LYS A 29 -6.75 -4.63 -10.81
C LYS A 29 -7.16 -5.64 -11.88
N GLY A 30 -8.40 -6.10 -11.83
CA GLY A 30 -8.92 -7.15 -12.71
C GLY A 30 -8.58 -8.59 -12.28
N GLY A 31 -7.98 -8.76 -11.09
CA GLY A 31 -7.70 -10.03 -10.44
C GLY A 31 -8.59 -10.28 -9.21
N GLN A 32 -8.06 -11.00 -8.23
CA GLN A 32 -8.71 -11.14 -6.93
C GLN A 32 -8.42 -9.91 -6.05
N PRO A 33 -9.43 -9.33 -5.39
CA PRO A 33 -9.23 -8.22 -4.47
C PRO A 33 -8.31 -8.65 -3.32
N LEU A 34 -7.46 -7.72 -2.87
CA LEU A 34 -6.59 -7.97 -1.73
C LEU A 34 -7.43 -7.79 -0.46
N GLU A 35 -7.67 -8.89 0.25
CA GLU A 35 -8.39 -8.90 1.52
C GLU A 35 -7.41 -8.74 2.69
N PHE A 36 -7.65 -7.76 3.53
CA PHE A 36 -6.83 -7.48 4.72
C PHE A 36 -7.69 -6.92 5.86
N ILE A 37 -7.08 -6.82 7.03
CA ILE A 37 -7.73 -6.30 8.24
C ILE A 37 -7.06 -4.98 8.64
N ILE A 38 -7.86 -3.91 8.64
CA ILE A 38 -7.43 -2.58 9.09
C ILE A 38 -7.08 -2.61 10.59
N GLY A 39 -5.93 -2.02 10.94
CA GLY A 39 -5.44 -1.90 12.31
C GLY A 39 -4.62 -3.12 12.77
N LYS A 40 -4.30 -4.04 11.86
CA LYS A 40 -3.42 -5.19 12.13
C LYS A 40 -1.98 -4.99 11.63
N GLY A 41 -1.68 -3.84 11.01
CA GLY A 41 -0.35 -3.56 10.45
C GLY A 41 0.01 -4.53 9.31
N GLN A 42 -0.99 -5.07 8.61
CA GLN A 42 -0.80 -5.93 7.44
C GLN A 42 -0.53 -5.11 6.17
N LEU A 43 -0.88 -3.83 6.18
CA LEU A 43 -0.66 -2.88 5.10
C LEU A 43 0.30 -1.78 5.52
N ILE A 44 0.81 -1.06 4.52
CA ILE A 44 1.57 0.15 4.77
C ILE A 44 0.72 1.19 5.53
N PRO A 45 1.26 1.81 6.59
CA PRO A 45 0.48 2.66 7.49
C PRO A 45 -0.10 3.89 6.79
N GLY A 46 0.56 4.41 5.76
CA GLY A 46 0.05 5.54 4.99
C GLY A 46 -1.19 5.20 4.16
N LEU A 47 -1.26 3.99 3.61
CA LEU A 47 -2.46 3.52 2.89
C LEU A 47 -3.58 3.19 3.88
N GLU A 48 -3.26 2.51 4.98
CA GLU A 48 -4.25 2.14 6.00
C GLU A 48 -4.97 3.38 6.55
N LYS A 49 -4.23 4.44 6.91
CA LYS A 49 -4.81 5.72 7.36
C LYS A 49 -5.73 6.38 6.35
N GLN A 50 -5.43 6.23 5.06
CA GLN A 50 -6.22 6.85 3.98
C GLN A 50 -7.47 6.05 3.66
N LEU A 51 -7.42 4.72 3.83
CA LEU A 51 -8.59 3.87 3.70
C LEU A 51 -9.60 4.08 4.83
N VAL A 52 -9.14 4.45 6.03
CA VAL A 52 -10.03 4.79 7.15
C VAL A 52 -10.96 5.93 6.76
N GLY A 53 -12.26 5.72 6.93
CA GLY A 53 -13.29 6.70 6.60
C GLY A 53 -13.76 6.65 5.14
N MET A 54 -13.05 5.98 4.23
CA MET A 54 -13.54 5.73 2.88
C MET A 54 -14.74 4.79 2.90
N GLU A 55 -15.60 4.93 1.89
CA GLU A 55 -16.75 4.06 1.69
C GLU A 55 -16.48 2.95 0.67
N ALA A 56 -17.16 1.82 0.82
CA ALA A 56 -17.06 0.73 -0.14
C ALA A 56 -17.48 1.18 -1.55
N GLY A 57 -16.62 0.93 -2.53
CA GLY A 57 -16.79 1.34 -3.93
C GLY A 57 -16.23 2.73 -4.25
N GLU A 58 -15.70 3.45 -3.25
CA GLU A 58 -14.95 4.67 -3.49
C GLU A 58 -13.55 4.35 -4.05
N SER A 59 -13.01 5.24 -4.88
CA SER A 59 -11.68 5.13 -5.44
C SER A 59 -10.99 6.47 -5.28
N ALA A 60 -9.74 6.45 -4.82
CA ALA A 60 -8.95 7.64 -4.61
C ALA A 60 -7.49 7.38 -4.96
N ASP A 61 -6.86 8.38 -5.58
CA ASP A 61 -5.42 8.40 -5.81
C ASP A 61 -4.72 8.89 -4.55
N ILE A 62 -3.99 7.99 -3.89
CA ILE A 62 -3.34 8.25 -2.61
C ILE A 62 -1.83 8.29 -2.83
N LEU A 63 -1.22 9.46 -2.60
CA LEU A 63 0.23 9.59 -2.58
C LEU A 63 0.75 9.27 -1.18
N VAL A 64 1.39 8.11 -1.04
CA VAL A 64 2.01 7.68 0.21
C VAL A 64 3.51 7.98 0.17
N LYS A 65 4.02 8.68 1.18
CA LYS A 65 5.46 8.92 1.32
C LYS A 65 6.19 7.61 1.64
N ALA A 66 7.42 7.48 1.17
CA ALA A 66 8.27 6.31 1.44
C ALA A 66 8.34 5.97 2.94
N GLU A 67 8.48 6.97 3.81
CA GLU A 67 8.48 6.82 5.28
C GLU A 67 7.23 6.14 5.86
N GLU A 68 6.07 6.34 5.23
CA GLU A 68 4.79 5.73 5.62
C GLU A 68 4.40 4.53 4.73
N ALA A 69 5.28 4.16 3.80
CA ALA A 69 5.17 3.02 2.92
C ALA A 69 6.17 1.92 3.32
N TYR A 70 7.22 1.74 2.52
CA TYR A 70 8.24 0.71 2.70
C TYR A 70 9.51 1.21 3.43
N GLY A 71 9.48 2.45 3.93
CA GLY A 71 10.64 3.11 4.51
C GLY A 71 11.49 3.86 3.49
N LEU A 72 12.44 4.64 3.99
CA LEU A 72 13.45 5.27 3.14
C LEU A 72 14.45 4.23 2.66
N LYS A 73 15.09 4.52 1.52
CA LYS A 73 16.22 3.72 1.05
C LYS A 73 17.28 3.66 2.16
N ASP A 74 17.56 2.45 2.60
CA ASP A 74 18.57 2.18 3.61
C ASP A 74 19.88 1.80 2.90
N ASP A 75 20.88 2.68 2.99
CA ASP A 75 22.21 2.44 2.40
C ASP A 75 23.03 1.41 3.19
N GLU A 76 22.68 1.12 4.45
CA GLU A 76 23.32 0.06 5.25
C GLU A 76 22.83 -1.34 4.83
N ALA A 77 21.61 -1.45 4.30
CA ALA A 77 21.08 -2.65 3.69
C ALA A 77 21.66 -2.96 2.29
N VAL A 78 22.53 -2.10 1.75
CA VAL A 78 23.16 -2.31 0.43
C VAL A 78 24.44 -3.14 0.59
N GLN A 79 24.40 -4.38 0.13
CA GLN A 79 25.56 -5.26 0.12
C GLN A 79 26.12 -5.44 -1.30
N GLN A 80 27.42 -5.16 -1.47
CA GLN A 80 28.12 -5.51 -2.71
C GLN A 80 28.59 -6.96 -2.64
N LEU A 81 28.03 -7.80 -3.52
CA LEU A 81 28.47 -9.18 -3.70
C LEU A 81 29.52 -9.26 -4.82
N PRO A 82 30.60 -10.05 -4.64
CA PRO A 82 31.54 -10.32 -5.72
C PRO A 82 30.82 -11.07 -6.85
N LYS A 83 31.12 -10.71 -8.09
CA LYS A 83 30.76 -11.52 -9.26
C LYS A 83 31.77 -12.66 -9.37
N GLU A 84 31.32 -13.90 -9.29
CA GLU A 84 32.10 -15.08 -9.71
C GLU A 84 32.37 -15.06 -11.23
#